data_AF-U2WFN6-F1
#
_entry.id   AF-U2WFN6-F1
#
_cell.length_a   1.000
_cell.length_b   1.000
_cell.length_c   1.000
_cell.angle_alpha   90.00
_cell.angle_beta   90.00
_cell.angle_gamma   90.00
#
_symmetry.space_group_name_H-M   'P 1'
#
loop_
_entity.id
_entity.type
_entity.pdbx_description
1 polymer ?
#
loop_
_entity_poly.entity_id
_entity_poly.type
_entity_poly.pdbx_seq_one_letter_code
_entity_poly.pdbx_strand_id
1 'polypeptide(L)'
;MGNRYFRLLKNIRLGGKNKDIKKRNEGASLVYVLVILSIISAFSINFAYYVRQKKEMVFLKSQKENKVEKNFLIQKENQNVERILNKGILFDGNRVSLDKKERYFDSILKKNGQTIEIKNLVFLPKETESIGNYIIKSVKDSNDNEHYLPLEENKVYSELKVIFARKILNEEILFQEKVEFRRLSSLEVEMKVLESGFL
;
A
#
# COMPACT_ATOMS: atom_id res chain seq x y z
N MET A 1 3.11 -46.30 10.92
CA MET A 1 4.58 -46.18 10.74
C MET A 1 5.15 -45.43 11.93
N GLY A 2 5.74 -46.14 12.89
CA GLY A 2 6.20 -45.59 14.18
C GLY A 2 7.57 -44.89 14.07
N ASN A 3 7.65 -43.70 14.66
CA ASN A 3 8.75 -42.75 14.55
C ASN A 3 10.07 -43.31 15.17
N ARG A 4 11.16 -43.36 14.39
CA ARG A 4 12.43 -44.03 14.74
C ARG A 4 13.21 -43.36 15.89
N TYR A 5 12.83 -42.15 16.29
CA TYR A 5 13.52 -41.38 17.33
C TYR A 5 13.29 -41.90 18.76
N PHE A 6 12.19 -42.63 19.01
CA PHE A 6 11.88 -43.14 20.36
C PHE A 6 12.69 -44.38 20.76
N ARG A 7 13.38 -45.05 19.83
CA ARG A 7 14.20 -46.23 20.16
C ARG A 7 15.58 -45.89 20.71
N LEU A 8 16.08 -44.67 20.50
CA LEU A 8 17.42 -44.25 20.95
C LEU A 8 17.48 -43.93 22.45
N LEU A 9 16.35 -43.61 23.09
CA LEU A 9 16.31 -43.29 24.53
C LEU A 9 16.21 -44.54 25.44
N LYS A 10 15.95 -45.73 24.88
CA LYS A 10 15.70 -46.94 25.70
C LYS A 10 16.95 -47.75 26.06
N ASN A 11 18.12 -47.40 25.51
CA ASN A 11 19.35 -48.22 25.62
C ASN A 11 20.53 -47.55 26.35
N ILE A 12 20.29 -46.52 27.16
CA ILE A 12 21.31 -46.09 28.13
C ILE A 12 21.20 -47.02 29.33
N ARG A 13 21.89 -48.16 29.27
CA ARG A 13 22.17 -49.00 30.44
C ARG A 13 23.00 -48.16 31.42
N LEU A 14 22.37 -47.72 32.51
CA LEU A 14 23.03 -47.17 33.69
C LEU A 14 23.80 -48.30 34.40
N GLY A 15 24.97 -48.64 33.86
CA GLY A 15 25.98 -49.45 34.53
C GLY A 15 26.75 -48.57 35.49
N GLY A 16 26.39 -48.60 36.77
CA GLY A 16 27.12 -47.92 37.83
C GLY A 16 26.90 -48.63 39.15
N LYS A 17 27.95 -49.31 39.63
CA LYS A 17 28.01 -50.00 40.93
C LYS A 17 27.44 -49.11 42.05
N ASN A 18 26.49 -49.65 42.82
CA ASN A 18 26.10 -49.12 44.13
C ASN A 18 27.34 -49.10 45.03
N LYS A 19 27.98 -47.93 45.17
CA LYS A 19 28.89 -47.65 46.28
C LYS A 19 28.03 -47.09 47.40
N ASP A 20 28.14 -47.69 48.58
CA ASP A 20 27.50 -47.24 49.82
C ASP A 20 27.63 -45.72 50.00
N ILE A 21 26.53 -45.02 49.73
CA ILE A 21 26.42 -43.59 50.00
C ILE A 21 26.20 -43.48 51.50
N LYS A 22 27.30 -43.32 52.24
CA LYS A 22 27.26 -42.75 53.59
C LYS A 22 26.45 -41.45 53.50
N LYS A 23 25.23 -41.44 54.05
CA LYS A 23 24.44 -40.23 54.30
C LYS A 23 25.31 -39.29 55.13
N ARG A 24 25.98 -38.35 54.46
CA ARG A 24 26.60 -37.18 55.09
C ARG A 24 25.58 -36.07 54.95
N ASN A 25 25.22 -35.50 56.09
CA ASN A 25 24.22 -34.46 56.26
C ASN A 25 24.31 -33.40 55.14
N GLU A 26 23.34 -33.44 54.22
CA GLU A 26 23.23 -32.52 53.08
C GLU A 26 22.73 -31.16 53.57
N GLY A 27 23.61 -30.41 54.20
CA GLY A 27 23.44 -28.97 54.35
C GLY A 27 23.91 -28.28 53.09
N ALA A 28 23.07 -28.25 52.04
CA ALA A 28 23.33 -27.34 50.92
C ALA A 28 23.40 -25.92 51.51
N SER A 29 24.57 -25.29 51.43
CA SER A 29 24.73 -23.91 51.90
C SER A 29 23.65 -23.07 51.22
N LEU A 30 22.84 -22.38 52.01
CA LEU A 30 21.78 -21.48 51.53
C LEU A 30 22.29 -20.56 50.42
N VAL A 31 23.55 -20.15 50.51
CA VAL A 31 24.27 -19.32 49.53
C VAL A 31 24.36 -20.01 48.17
N TYR A 32 24.66 -21.31 48.11
CA TYR A 32 24.77 -22.06 46.86
C TYR A 32 23.41 -22.17 46.16
N VAL A 33 22.34 -22.40 46.94
CA VAL A 33 20.97 -22.44 46.42
C VAL A 33 20.55 -21.07 45.87
N LEU A 34 20.87 -19.99 46.58
CA LEU A 34 20.58 -18.62 46.15
C LEU A 34 21.32 -18.26 44.85
N VAL A 35 22.59 -18.63 44.73
CA VAL A 35 23.38 -18.37 43.51
C VAL A 35 22.77 -19.08 42.30
N ILE A 36 22.42 -20.37 42.45
CA ILE A 36 21.77 -21.14 41.38
C ILE A 36 20.42 -20.53 41.01
N LEU A 37 19.60 -20.15 41.98
CA LEU A 37 18.32 -19.49 41.72
C LEU A 37 18.49 -18.17 40.97
N SER A 38 19.52 -17.39 41.32
CA SER A 38 19.81 -16.11 40.65
C SER A 38 20.17 -16.32 39.18
N ILE A 39 20.98 -17.34 38.87
CA ILE A 39 21.40 -17.67 37.51
C ILE A 39 20.19 -18.13 36.68
N ILE A 40 19.35 -19.00 37.25
CA ILE A 40 18.13 -19.49 36.58
C ILE A 40 17.15 -18.34 36.33
N SER A 41 16.99 -17.43 37.29
CA SER A 41 16.11 -16.27 37.17
C SER A 41 16.58 -15.32 36.07
N ALA A 42 17.87 -14.93 36.08
CA ALA A 42 18.46 -14.07 35.06
C ALA A 42 18.35 -14.68 33.65
N PHE A 43 18.60 -16.00 33.54
CA PHE A 43 18.45 -16.72 32.27
C PHE A 43 16.99 -16.72 31.79
N SER A 44 16.03 -16.98 32.69
CA SER A 44 14.61 -17.04 32.36
C SER A 44 14.06 -15.70 31.87
N ILE A 45 14.48 -14.59 32.50
CA ILE A 45 14.09 -13.24 32.10
C ILE A 45 14.64 -12.93 30.70
N ASN A 46 15.92 -13.19 30.46
CA ASN A 46 16.55 -12.97 29.16
C ASN A 46 15.92 -13.83 28.06
N PHE A 47 15.58 -15.09 28.37
CA PHE A 47 14.90 -15.99 27.44
C PHE A 47 13.48 -15.50 27.12
N ALA A 48 12.70 -15.09 28.13
CA ALA A 48 11.37 -14.53 27.93
C ALA A 48 11.41 -13.25 27.08
N TYR A 49 12.38 -12.38 27.33
CA TYR A 49 12.61 -11.16 26.56
C TYR A 49 12.98 -11.47 25.09
N TYR A 50 13.87 -12.43 24.87
CA TYR A 50 14.25 -12.89 23.54
C TYR A 50 13.07 -13.49 22.77
N VAL A 51 12.26 -14.34 23.40
CA VAL A 51 11.04 -14.91 22.78
C VAL A 51 10.03 -13.81 22.44
N ARG A 52 9.85 -12.83 23.33
CA ARG A 52 8.96 -11.68 23.10
C ARG A 52 9.42 -10.84 21.91
N GLN A 53 10.71 -10.46 21.86
CA GLN A 53 11.26 -9.73 20.72
C GLN A 53 11.13 -10.53 19.41
N LYS A 54 11.38 -11.85 19.44
CA LYS A 54 11.23 -12.70 18.26
C LYS A 54 9.77 -12.78 17.79
N LYS A 55 8.82 -12.85 18.72
CA LYS A 55 7.38 -12.80 18.40
C LYS A 55 6.98 -11.47 17.79
N GLU A 56 7.44 -10.35 18.35
CA GLU A 56 7.20 -9.01 17.81
C GLU A 56 7.81 -8.85 16.41
N MET A 57 9.03 -9.38 16.19
CA MET A 57 9.69 -9.36 14.88
C MET A 57 8.97 -10.23 13.84
N VAL A 58 8.51 -11.43 14.21
CA VAL A 58 7.71 -12.30 13.32
C VAL A 58 6.35 -11.68 13.01
N PHE A 59 5.72 -11.02 13.97
CA PHE A 59 4.47 -10.28 13.77
C PHE A 59 4.66 -9.12 12.77
N LEU A 60 5.69 -8.31 12.94
CA LEU A 60 6.02 -7.23 12.00
C LEU A 60 6.38 -7.76 10.60
N LYS A 61 7.07 -8.90 10.54
CA LYS A 61 7.38 -9.57 9.27
C LYS A 61 6.10 -10.09 8.58
N SER A 62 5.16 -10.64 9.34
CA SER A 62 3.86 -11.07 8.83
C SER A 62 2.98 -9.90 8.35
N GLN A 63 3.03 -8.74 9.03
CA GLN A 63 2.36 -7.53 8.56
C GLN A 63 3.01 -6.94 7.30
N LYS A 64 4.34 -7.04 7.16
CA LYS A 64 5.06 -6.60 5.95
C LYS A 64 4.76 -7.51 4.74
N GLU A 65 4.33 -8.75 4.98
CA GLU A 65 3.92 -9.73 3.97
C GLU A 65 2.42 -9.68 3.62
N ASN A 66 1.60 -8.93 4.37
CA ASN A 66 0.21 -8.69 3.99
C ASN A 66 0.19 -7.75 2.77
N LYS A 67 0.11 -8.37 1.59
CA LYS A 67 -0.18 -7.70 0.32
C LYS A 67 -1.39 -6.78 0.53
N VAL A 68 -1.18 -5.47 0.45
CA VAL A 68 -2.26 -4.50 0.61
C VAL A 68 -3.27 -4.76 -0.50
N GLU A 69 -4.49 -5.11 -0.14
CA GLU A 69 -5.53 -5.42 -1.12
C GLU A 69 -5.82 -4.18 -1.97
N LYS A 70 -5.91 -4.36 -3.29
CA LYS A 70 -6.26 -3.29 -4.24
C LYS A 70 -7.56 -2.58 -3.83
N ASN A 71 -8.54 -3.32 -3.33
CA ASN A 71 -9.82 -2.78 -2.85
C ASN A 71 -9.65 -1.81 -1.67
N PHE A 72 -8.73 -2.09 -0.75
CA PHE A 72 -8.42 -1.18 0.36
C PHE A 72 -7.82 0.12 -0.17
N LEU A 73 -6.90 0.04 -1.14
CA LEU A 73 -6.31 1.23 -1.77
C LEU A 73 -7.37 2.08 -2.50
N ILE A 74 -8.25 1.44 -3.27
CA ILE A 74 -9.36 2.13 -3.95
C ILE A 74 -10.28 2.82 -2.93
N GLN A 75 -10.61 2.15 -1.83
CA GLN A 75 -11.40 2.76 -0.75
C GLN A 75 -10.70 3.99 -0.17
N LYS A 76 -9.38 3.95 0.01
CA LYS A 76 -8.60 5.09 0.50
C LYS A 76 -8.52 6.23 -0.52
N GLU A 77 -8.39 5.93 -1.80
CA GLU A 77 -8.45 6.95 -2.86
C GLU A 77 -9.82 7.63 -2.90
N ASN A 78 -10.92 6.88 -2.82
CA ASN A 78 -12.26 7.47 -2.72
C ASN A 78 -12.40 8.42 -1.52
N GLN A 79 -11.91 8.01 -0.34
CA GLN A 79 -11.88 8.88 0.84
C GLN A 79 -11.04 10.14 0.61
N ASN A 80 -9.96 10.05 -0.17
CA ASN A 80 -9.12 11.19 -0.49
C ASN A 80 -9.83 12.15 -1.46
N VAL A 81 -10.49 11.62 -2.48
CA VAL A 81 -11.30 12.39 -3.43
C VAL A 81 -12.38 13.18 -2.70
N GLU A 82 -13.14 12.55 -1.80
CA GLU A 82 -14.16 13.23 -1.00
C GLU A 82 -13.57 14.34 -0.12
N ARG A 83 -12.39 14.12 0.48
CA ARG A 83 -11.70 15.15 1.26
C ARG A 83 -11.30 16.33 0.41
N ILE A 84 -10.76 16.09 -0.79
CA ILE A 84 -10.33 17.14 -1.72
C ILE A 84 -11.54 17.90 -2.28
N LEU A 85 -12.64 17.22 -2.59
CA LEU A 85 -13.88 17.89 -3.02
C LEU A 85 -14.44 18.81 -1.92
N ASN A 86 -14.52 18.31 -0.69
CA ASN A 86 -15.08 19.07 0.43
C ASN A 86 -14.15 20.20 0.90
N LYS A 87 -12.83 19.96 0.89
CA LYS A 87 -11.85 20.92 1.40
C LYS A 87 -11.21 21.76 0.32
N GLY A 88 -11.34 21.45 -0.96
CA GLY A 88 -10.50 22.05 -2.00
C GLY A 88 -9.01 21.76 -1.81
N ILE A 89 -8.21 22.36 -2.69
CA ILE A 89 -6.76 22.19 -2.79
C ILE A 89 -6.11 23.52 -2.49
N LEU A 90 -5.09 23.53 -1.64
CA LEU A 90 -4.26 24.71 -1.47
C LEU A 90 -3.22 24.74 -2.60
N PHE A 91 -3.33 25.71 -3.50
CA PHE A 91 -2.44 25.89 -4.63
C PHE A 91 -2.05 27.36 -4.73
N ASP A 92 -0.75 27.65 -4.68
CA ASP A 92 -0.20 29.00 -4.78
C ASP A 92 -0.85 30.00 -3.80
N GLY A 93 -1.03 29.58 -2.54
CA GLY A 93 -1.66 30.38 -1.49
C GLY A 93 -3.18 30.51 -1.58
N ASN A 94 -3.80 30.03 -2.65
CA ASN A 94 -5.25 30.07 -2.86
C ASN A 94 -5.90 28.71 -2.66
N ARG A 95 -7.17 28.72 -2.20
CA ARG A 95 -7.96 27.51 -2.03
C ARG A 95 -8.83 27.28 -3.26
N VAL A 96 -8.52 26.26 -4.04
CA VAL A 96 -9.20 25.91 -5.29
C VAL A 96 -10.18 24.77 -5.04
N SER A 97 -11.46 24.97 -5.33
CA SER A 97 -12.48 23.92 -5.30
C SER A 97 -12.53 23.18 -6.63
N LEU A 98 -12.74 21.87 -6.60
CA LEU A 98 -13.01 21.08 -7.79
C LEU A 98 -14.52 21.07 -8.07
N ASP A 99 -14.90 21.28 -9.33
CA ASP A 99 -16.29 21.25 -9.78
C ASP A 99 -16.85 19.83 -9.82
N LYS A 100 -15.99 18.84 -10.09
CA LYS A 100 -16.36 17.43 -10.24
C LYS A 100 -15.27 16.52 -9.67
N LYS A 101 -15.64 15.28 -9.31
CA LYS A 101 -14.69 14.29 -8.74
C LYS A 101 -13.63 13.87 -9.76
N GLU A 102 -14.00 13.84 -11.03
CA GLU A 102 -13.17 13.47 -12.18
C GLU A 102 -11.90 14.31 -12.25
N ARG A 103 -11.98 15.60 -11.87
CA ARG A 103 -10.84 16.53 -11.84
C ARG A 103 -9.65 16.04 -11.05
N TYR A 104 -9.89 15.22 -10.03
CA TYR A 104 -8.81 14.61 -9.25
C TYR A 104 -7.95 13.65 -10.11
N PHE A 105 -8.57 12.96 -11.06
CA PHE A 105 -7.91 11.97 -11.92
C PHE A 105 -7.49 12.54 -13.27
N ASP A 106 -8.32 13.39 -13.87
CA ASP A 106 -8.18 13.80 -15.28
C ASP A 106 -7.56 15.18 -15.48
N SER A 107 -7.30 15.94 -14.41
CA SER A 107 -6.90 17.34 -14.52
C SER A 107 -5.70 17.72 -13.64
N ILE A 108 -5.03 18.81 -14.02
CA ILE A 108 -3.95 19.47 -13.29
C ILE A 108 -4.29 20.95 -13.07
N LEU A 109 -3.82 21.52 -11.95
CA LEU A 109 -3.86 22.96 -11.71
C LEU A 109 -2.66 23.65 -12.36
N LYS A 110 -2.91 24.64 -13.21
CA LYS A 110 -1.86 25.50 -13.79
C LYS A 110 -2.10 26.95 -13.41
N LYS A 111 -1.00 27.67 -13.20
CA LYS A 111 -1.02 29.12 -13.02
C LYS A 111 -0.85 29.79 -14.38
N ASN A 112 -1.81 30.61 -14.77
CA ASN A 112 -1.74 31.43 -15.97
C ASN A 112 -1.73 32.91 -15.55
N GLY A 113 -0.53 33.46 -15.36
CA GLY A 113 -0.38 34.80 -14.79
C GLY A 113 -0.88 34.86 -13.33
N GLN A 114 -1.99 35.56 -13.10
CA GLN A 114 -2.63 35.69 -11.78
C GLN A 114 -3.81 34.73 -11.57
N THR A 115 -4.30 34.06 -12.62
CA THR A 115 -5.43 33.12 -12.53
C THR A 115 -4.95 31.68 -12.39
N ILE A 116 -5.72 30.88 -11.68
CA ILE A 116 -5.51 29.43 -11.57
C ILE A 116 -6.52 28.75 -12.49
N GLU A 117 -6.03 27.94 -13.41
CA GLU A 117 -6.81 27.21 -14.40
C GLU A 117 -6.71 25.71 -14.15
N ILE A 118 -7.82 25.01 -14.37
CA ILE A 118 -7.89 23.54 -14.35
C ILE A 118 -7.77 23.07 -15.79
N LYS A 119 -6.73 22.29 -16.11
CA LYS A 119 -6.49 21.77 -17.45
C LYS A 119 -6.53 20.26 -17.48
N ASN A 120 -7.27 19.69 -18.43
CA ASN A 120 -7.37 18.24 -18.60
C ASN A 120 -6.04 17.66 -19.10
N LEU A 121 -5.66 16.50 -18.58
CA LEU A 121 -4.43 15.78 -18.90
C LEU A 121 -4.38 15.32 -20.36
N VAL A 122 -5.54 15.06 -20.98
CA VAL A 122 -5.60 14.61 -22.38
C VAL A 122 -5.04 15.67 -23.36
N PHE A 123 -4.98 16.94 -22.96
CA PHE A 123 -4.40 18.03 -23.74
C PHE A 123 -2.96 18.37 -23.34
N LEU A 124 -2.33 17.48 -22.56
CA LEU A 124 -0.99 17.67 -22.01
C LEU A 124 -0.07 16.50 -22.41
N PRO A 125 1.25 16.66 -22.27
CA PRO A 125 2.20 15.57 -22.51
C PRO A 125 1.86 14.33 -21.69
N LYS A 126 2.08 13.13 -22.26
CA LYS A 126 1.69 11.83 -21.69
C LYS A 126 2.14 11.61 -20.24
N GLU A 127 3.30 12.12 -19.86
CA GLU A 127 3.90 11.93 -18.53
C GLU A 127 3.41 12.95 -17.48
N THR A 128 2.41 13.75 -17.82
CA THR A 128 1.85 14.74 -16.88
C THR A 128 1.02 14.04 -15.80
N GLU A 129 1.28 14.38 -14.55
CA GLU A 129 0.50 13.91 -13.41
C GLU A 129 -0.74 14.78 -13.14
N SER A 130 -1.82 14.13 -12.74
CA SER A 130 -3.04 14.78 -12.28
C SER A 130 -2.89 15.32 -10.85
N ILE A 131 -3.91 16.03 -10.38
CA ILE A 131 -4.06 16.44 -8.98
C ILE A 131 -3.89 15.25 -8.01
N GLY A 132 -4.43 14.09 -8.37
CA GLY A 132 -4.34 12.84 -7.61
C GLY A 132 -3.10 12.00 -7.92
N ASN A 133 -2.12 12.54 -8.64
CA ASN A 133 -0.90 11.86 -9.10
C ASN A 133 -1.19 10.66 -10.02
N TYR A 134 -2.19 10.76 -10.88
CA TYR A 134 -2.46 9.79 -11.93
C TYR A 134 -1.82 10.25 -13.25
N ILE A 135 -1.36 9.29 -14.06
CA ILE A 135 -0.81 9.53 -15.40
C ILE A 135 -1.70 8.82 -16.41
N ILE A 136 -1.86 9.38 -17.62
CA ILE A 136 -2.60 8.69 -18.68
C ILE A 136 -1.79 7.50 -19.18
N LYS A 137 -2.35 6.30 -19.01
CA LYS A 137 -1.79 5.04 -19.49
C LYS A 137 -2.15 4.79 -20.95
N SER A 138 -3.42 4.96 -21.30
CA SER A 138 -3.91 4.78 -22.67
C SER A 138 -5.13 5.65 -22.97
N VAL A 139 -5.27 6.02 -24.24
CA VAL A 139 -6.46 6.69 -24.80
C VAL A 139 -6.89 5.89 -26.01
N LYS A 140 -8.10 5.35 -26.00
CA LYS A 140 -8.61 4.52 -27.11
C LYS A 140 -9.99 4.94 -27.56
N ASP A 141 -10.30 4.78 -28.83
CA ASP A 141 -11.66 4.96 -29.35
C ASP A 141 -12.52 3.68 -29.19
N SER A 142 -13.77 3.75 -29.66
CA SER A 142 -14.69 2.60 -29.68
C SER A 142 -14.23 1.43 -30.57
N ASN A 143 -13.29 1.66 -31.49
CA ASN A 143 -12.70 0.66 -32.37
C ASN A 143 -11.37 0.12 -31.82
N ASP A 144 -11.01 0.48 -30.59
CA ASP A 144 -9.75 0.15 -29.91
C ASP A 144 -8.49 0.76 -30.56
N ASN A 145 -8.64 1.79 -31.40
CA ASN A 145 -7.51 2.55 -31.94
C ASN A 145 -6.91 3.43 -30.84
N GLU A 146 -5.58 3.37 -30.68
CA GLU A 146 -4.86 4.16 -29.69
C GLU A 146 -4.58 5.58 -30.21
N HIS A 147 -4.83 6.57 -29.36
CA HIS A 147 -4.54 7.97 -29.63
C HIS A 147 -3.29 8.43 -28.88
N TYR A 148 -2.45 9.18 -29.58
CA TYR A 148 -1.26 9.79 -29.00
C TYR A 148 -1.60 11.11 -28.31
N LEU A 149 -0.92 11.37 -27.20
CA LEU A 149 -1.02 12.61 -26.43
C LEU A 149 0.08 13.60 -26.84
N PRO A 150 -0.16 14.92 -26.74
CA PRO A 150 -1.43 15.56 -26.35
C PRO A 150 -2.47 15.51 -27.49
N LEU A 151 -3.74 15.47 -27.12
CA LEU A 151 -4.84 15.73 -28.06
C LEU A 151 -4.93 17.22 -28.39
N GLU A 152 -5.50 17.54 -29.55
CA GLU A 152 -5.78 18.90 -29.99
C GLU A 152 -7.09 19.39 -29.35
N GLU A 153 -7.05 20.53 -28.65
CA GLU A 153 -8.21 21.08 -27.94
C GLU A 153 -9.41 21.42 -28.87
N ASN A 154 -9.14 21.82 -30.10
CA ASN A 154 -10.19 22.28 -31.05
C ASN A 154 -10.66 21.17 -32.01
N LYS A 155 -10.24 19.92 -31.76
CA LYS A 155 -10.58 18.78 -32.59
C LYS A 155 -11.68 17.95 -31.94
N VAL A 156 -12.66 17.54 -32.76
CA VAL A 156 -13.71 16.61 -32.32
C VAL A 156 -13.19 15.20 -32.54
N TYR A 157 -13.05 14.46 -31.45
CA TYR A 157 -12.77 13.03 -31.48
C TYR A 157 -14.06 12.25 -31.34
N SER A 158 -14.06 10.98 -31.79
CA SER A 158 -15.09 10.02 -31.39
C SER A 158 -15.07 9.84 -29.86
N GLU A 159 -16.07 9.13 -29.32
CA GLU A 159 -16.02 8.73 -27.92
C GLU A 159 -14.68 8.04 -27.60
N LEU A 160 -13.99 8.54 -26.56
CA LEU A 160 -12.72 8.00 -26.12
C LEU A 160 -12.87 7.34 -24.75
N LYS A 161 -12.15 6.25 -24.54
CA LYS A 161 -11.88 5.63 -23.25
C LYS A 161 -10.47 6.01 -22.82
N VAL A 162 -10.37 6.76 -21.73
CA VAL A 162 -9.10 7.18 -21.14
C VAL A 162 -8.86 6.35 -19.90
N ILE A 163 -7.69 5.71 -19.82
CA ILE A 163 -7.25 4.96 -18.65
C ILE A 163 -6.13 5.73 -17.97
N PHE A 164 -6.38 6.10 -16.72
CA PHE A 164 -5.43 6.73 -15.82
C PHE A 164 -4.84 5.69 -14.88
N ALA A 165 -3.56 5.80 -14.58
CA ALA A 165 -2.84 4.86 -13.73
C ALA A 165 -2.03 5.57 -12.65
N ARG A 166 -2.00 4.97 -11.45
CA ARG A 166 -1.14 5.38 -10.35
C ARG A 166 -0.60 4.15 -9.63
N LYS A 167 0.69 4.13 -9.33
CA LYS A 167 1.34 3.05 -8.58
C LYS A 167 1.42 3.40 -7.10
N ILE A 168 0.81 2.58 -6.24
CA ILE A 168 0.81 2.74 -4.78
C ILE A 168 1.23 1.41 -4.14
N LEU A 169 2.29 1.43 -3.32
CA LEU A 169 2.76 0.24 -2.57
C LEU A 169 2.90 -1.03 -3.44
N ASN A 170 3.46 -0.87 -4.65
CA ASN A 170 3.62 -1.91 -5.69
C ASN A 170 2.35 -2.39 -6.39
N GLU A 171 1.17 -1.90 -6.03
CA GLU A 171 -0.07 -2.13 -6.76
C GLU A 171 -0.35 -0.97 -7.74
N GLU A 172 -0.89 -1.29 -8.90
CA GLU A 172 -1.31 -0.29 -9.89
C GLU A 172 -2.83 -0.10 -9.79
N ILE A 173 -3.25 1.12 -9.48
CA ILE A 173 -4.65 1.53 -9.43
C ILE A 173 -4.97 2.18 -10.76
N LEU A 174 -6.05 1.69 -11.39
CA LEU A 174 -6.51 2.17 -12.68
C LEU A 174 -7.87 2.85 -12.51
N PHE A 175 -8.01 4.00 -13.12
CA PHE A 175 -9.26 4.75 -13.20
C PHE A 175 -9.59 4.97 -14.68
N GLN A 176 -10.84 4.73 -15.05
CA GLN A 176 -11.30 4.83 -16.43
C GLN A 176 -12.34 5.94 -16.54
N GLU A 177 -12.23 6.72 -17.61
CA GLU A 177 -13.25 7.67 -18.05
C GLU A 177 -13.65 7.40 -19.49
N LYS A 178 -14.96 7.47 -19.75
CA LYS A 178 -15.52 7.54 -21.10
C LYS A 178 -15.87 8.99 -21.38
N VAL A 179 -15.31 9.56 -22.45
CA VAL A 179 -15.39 10.99 -22.74
C VAL A 179 -15.93 11.22 -24.16
N GLU A 180 -16.76 12.24 -24.30
CA GLU A 180 -17.37 12.68 -25.56
C GLU A 180 -16.92 14.11 -25.87
N PHE A 181 -16.70 14.39 -27.15
CA PHE A 181 -16.33 15.71 -27.64
C PHE A 181 -17.49 16.30 -28.43
N ARG A 182 -17.97 17.48 -28.02
CA ARG A 182 -19.05 18.19 -28.70
C ARG A 182 -18.55 19.54 -29.17
N ARG A 183 -18.76 19.84 -30.45
CA ARG A 183 -18.47 21.18 -30.99
C ARG A 183 -19.53 22.17 -30.52
N LEU A 184 -19.09 23.25 -29.86
CA LEU A 184 -19.96 24.36 -29.45
C LEU A 184 -19.94 25.48 -30.50
N SER A 185 -18.80 25.76 -31.10
CA SER A 185 -18.63 26.80 -32.12
C SER A 185 -17.59 26.38 -33.18
N SER A 186 -17.28 27.26 -34.15
CA SER A 186 -16.23 26.99 -35.14
C SER A 186 -14.83 26.81 -34.52
N LEU A 187 -14.61 27.37 -33.32
CA LEU A 187 -13.31 27.39 -32.64
C LEU A 187 -13.30 26.65 -31.29
N GLU A 188 -14.47 26.27 -30.75
CA GLU A 188 -14.56 25.68 -29.42
C GLU A 188 -15.19 24.29 -29.47
N VAL A 189 -14.48 23.33 -28.84
CA VAL A 189 -14.95 21.97 -28.60
C VAL A 189 -14.99 21.75 -27.10
N GLU A 190 -16.13 21.30 -26.61
CA GLU A 190 -16.33 20.90 -25.22
C GLU A 190 -16.05 19.41 -25.06
N MET A 191 -15.30 19.05 -24.02
CA MET A 191 -15.10 17.68 -23.58
C MET A 191 -16.01 17.40 -22.38
N LYS A 192 -16.79 16.32 -22.47
CA LYS A 192 -17.70 15.89 -21.40
C LYS A 192 -17.40 14.45 -21.00
N VAL A 193 -17.33 14.19 -19.70
CA VAL A 193 -17.25 12.84 -19.14
C VAL A 193 -18.65 12.23 -19.09
N LEU A 194 -18.83 11.06 -19.71
CA LEU A 194 -20.08 10.29 -19.72
C LEU A 194 -20.12 9.29 -18.57
N GLU A 195 -19.03 8.54 -18.37
CA GLU A 195 -18.92 7.50 -17.36
C GLU A 195 -17.52 7.55 -16.74
N SER A 196 -17.41 7.31 -15.43
CA SER A 196 -16.14 7.32 -14.70
C SER A 196 -16.13 6.27 -13.59
N GLY A 197 -15.01 5.58 -13.39
CA GLY A 197 -14.91 4.56 -12.35
C GLY A 197 -13.54 3.86 -12.25
N PHE A 198 -13.28 3.24 -11.10
CA PHE A 198 -12.11 2.38 -10.91
C PHE A 198 -12.27 1.04 -11.65
N LEU A 199 -11.17 0.50 -12.17
CA LEU A 199 -11.07 -0.83 -12.78
C LEU A 199 -10.54 -1.89 -11.80
#